data_AF-A0A841N8X0-F1
#
_entry.id   AF-A0A841N8X0-F1
#
_cell.length_a   1.000
_cell.length_b   1.000
_cell.length_c   1.000
_cell.angle_alpha   90.00
_cell.angle_beta   90.00
_cell.angle_gamma   90.00
#
_symmetry.space_group_name_H-M   'P 1'
#
loop_
_entity.id
_entity.type
_entity.pdbx_description
1 polymer ?
#
loop_
_entity_poly.entity_id
_entity_poly.type
_entity_poly.pdbx_seq_one_letter_code
_entity_poly.pdbx_strand_id
1 'polypeptide(L)'
;MELNKEINSLLLYLKDQNIDIDDEELKFQIESHPDSPSLLSFCDALSFFGIPNVAFHLYVDRIEDLPDTFVVLVLGTEKETQPYLSYVRKKQDHYI
;
A
#
# COMPACT_ATOMS: atom_id res chain seq x y z
N MET A 1 -2.99 11.96 1.97
CA MET A 1 -2.59 11.06 0.88
C MET A 1 -1.99 11.86 -0.28
N GLU A 2 -0.79 11.51 -0.71
CA GLU A 2 -0.13 12.01 -1.93
C GLU A 2 -0.23 10.92 -3.01
N LEU A 3 -1.36 10.90 -3.74
CA LEU A 3 -1.78 9.75 -4.52
C LEU A 3 -0.72 9.16 -5.47
N ASN A 4 -0.01 9.99 -6.24
CA ASN A 4 1.03 9.50 -7.15
C ASN A 4 2.19 8.79 -6.42
N LYS A 5 2.59 9.32 -5.26
CA LYS A 5 3.66 8.72 -4.43
C LYS A 5 3.22 7.36 -3.85
N GLU A 6 1.95 7.26 -3.51
CA GLU A 6 1.35 6.07 -2.92
C GLU A 6 1.12 4.98 -3.97
N ILE A 7 0.65 5.35 -5.17
CA ILE A 7 0.59 4.44 -6.32
C ILE A 7 1.99 3.90 -6.63
N ASN A 8 3.01 4.77 -6.68
CA ASN A 8 4.38 4.33 -6.89
C ASN A 8 4.87 3.36 -5.80
N SER A 9 4.46 3.57 -4.54
CA SER A 9 4.79 2.65 -3.45
C SER A 9 4.16 1.28 -3.67
N LEU A 10 2.89 1.22 -4.08
CA LEU A 10 2.23 -0.04 -4.43
C LEU A 10 2.91 -0.72 -5.63
N LEU A 11 3.24 0.02 -6.69
CA LEU A 11 3.93 -0.53 -7.87
C LEU A 11 5.29 -1.13 -7.52
N LEU A 12 6.07 -0.46 -6.66
CA LEU A 12 7.35 -1.00 -6.17
C LEU A 12 7.15 -2.30 -5.38
N TYR A 13 6.11 -2.37 -4.54
CA TYR A 13 5.76 -3.60 -3.84
C TYR A 13 5.39 -4.73 -4.81
N LEU A 14 4.51 -4.48 -5.78
CA LEU A 14 4.08 -5.51 -6.75
C LEU A 14 5.25 -6.04 -7.58
N LYS A 15 6.14 -5.14 -8.01
CA LYS A 15 7.37 -5.51 -8.71
C LYS A 15 8.28 -6.40 -7.85
N ASP A 16 8.40 -6.10 -6.57
CA ASP A 16 9.17 -6.90 -5.61
C ASP A 16 8.56 -8.31 -5.40
N GLN A 17 7.23 -8.41 -5.48
CA GLN A 17 6.51 -9.68 -5.47
C GLN A 17 6.49 -10.41 -6.83
N ASN A 18 7.16 -9.88 -7.86
CA ASN A 18 7.14 -10.39 -9.25
C ASN A 18 5.72 -10.48 -9.85
N ILE A 19 4.84 -9.54 -9.48
CA ILE A 19 3.50 -9.41 -10.03
C ILE A 19 3.56 -8.34 -11.12
N ASP A 20 3.27 -8.75 -12.36
CA ASP A 20 3.24 -7.87 -13.53
C ASP A 20 1.79 -7.48 -13.86
N ILE A 21 1.54 -6.19 -13.98
CA ILE A 21 0.23 -5.59 -14.28
C ILE A 21 0.41 -4.36 -15.16
N ASP A 22 -0.69 -3.86 -15.73
CA ASP A 22 -0.69 -2.59 -16.45
C ASP A 22 -0.72 -1.43 -15.45
N ASP A 23 0.43 -0.73 -15.33
CA ASP A 23 0.62 0.42 -14.44
C ASP A 23 -0.37 1.57 -14.75
N GLU A 24 -0.70 1.80 -16.02
CA GLU A 24 -1.63 2.86 -16.42
C GLU A 24 -3.06 2.49 -16.03
N GLU A 25 -3.44 1.23 -16.24
CA GLU A 25 -4.75 0.73 -15.84
C GLU A 25 -4.89 0.72 -14.30
N LEU A 26 -3.86 0.30 -13.55
CA LEU A 26 -3.89 0.37 -12.08
C LEU A 26 -4.11 1.80 -11.60
N LYS A 27 -3.35 2.73 -12.16
CA LYS A 27 -3.48 4.15 -11.84
C LYS A 27 -4.90 4.64 -12.16
N PHE A 28 -5.43 4.29 -13.32
CA PHE A 28 -6.78 4.67 -13.74
C PHE A 28 -7.85 4.11 -12.78
N GLN A 29 -7.76 2.84 -12.38
CA GLN A 29 -8.69 2.22 -11.44
C GLN A 29 -8.67 2.93 -10.07
N ILE A 30 -7.48 3.26 -9.56
CA ILE A 30 -7.34 3.97 -8.28
C ILE A 30 -7.84 5.42 -8.39
N GLU A 31 -7.49 6.15 -9.44
CA GLU A 31 -7.89 7.55 -9.64
C GLU A 31 -9.38 7.73 -9.88
N SER A 32 -10.01 6.76 -10.55
CA SER A 32 -11.45 6.81 -10.90
C SER A 32 -12.36 6.31 -9.78
N HIS A 33 -11.81 5.74 -8.71
CA HIS A 33 -12.59 5.22 -7.60
C HIS A 33 -13.28 6.36 -6.83
N PRO A 34 -14.59 6.24 -6.49
CA PRO A 34 -15.34 7.31 -5.82
C PRO A 34 -14.74 7.71 -4.46
N ASP A 35 -14.14 6.75 -3.75
CA ASP A 35 -13.48 6.97 -2.46
C ASP A 35 -11.97 7.24 -2.58
N SER A 36 -11.46 7.58 -3.76
CA SER A 36 -10.04 7.90 -3.93
C SER A 36 -9.69 9.28 -3.35
N PRO A 37 -8.52 9.46 -2.71
CA PRO A 37 -7.53 8.44 -2.35
C PRO A 37 -7.87 7.78 -1.01
N SER A 38 -8.04 6.46 -0.97
CA SER A 38 -8.25 5.70 0.27
C SER A 38 -7.70 4.29 0.16
N LEU A 39 -7.44 3.61 1.28
CA LEU A 39 -7.01 2.21 1.25
C LEU A 39 -8.00 1.30 0.50
N LEU A 40 -9.30 1.63 0.54
CA LEU A 40 -10.33 0.91 -0.20
C LEU A 40 -10.11 0.98 -1.71
N SER A 41 -9.80 2.16 -2.26
CA SER A 41 -9.57 2.30 -3.70
C SER A 41 -8.36 1.48 -4.18
N PHE A 42 -7.33 1.31 -3.34
CA PHE A 42 -6.19 0.46 -3.64
C PHE A 42 -6.55 -1.04 -3.55
N CYS A 43 -7.30 -1.45 -2.53
CA CYS A 43 -7.77 -2.85 -2.39
C CYS A 43 -8.69 -3.27 -3.53
N ASP A 44 -9.62 -2.40 -3.94
CA ASP A 44 -10.54 -2.69 -5.04
C ASP A 44 -9.82 -2.74 -6.38
N ALA A 45 -8.82 -1.86 -6.61
CA ALA A 45 -7.97 -1.92 -7.79
C ALA A 45 -7.17 -3.24 -7.85
N LEU A 46 -6.56 -3.68 -6.74
CA LEU A 46 -5.89 -5.00 -6.69
C LEU A 46 -6.86 -6.16 -6.98
N SER A 47 -8.09 -6.07 -6.46
CA SER A 47 -9.13 -7.06 -6.69
C SER A 47 -9.58 -7.11 -8.15
N PHE A 48 -9.61 -5.95 -8.84
CA PHE A 48 -9.88 -5.88 -10.28
C PHE A 48 -8.85 -6.67 -11.11
N PHE A 49 -7.56 -6.62 -10.74
CA PHE A 49 -6.51 -7.45 -11.36
C PHE A 49 -6.53 -8.92 -10.89
N GLY A 50 -7.47 -9.30 -10.02
CA GLY A 50 -7.53 -10.65 -9.46
C GLY A 50 -6.41 -10.95 -8.46
N ILE A 51 -5.76 -9.92 -7.89
CA ILE A 51 -4.71 -10.07 -6.89
C ILE A 51 -5.36 -10.21 -5.51
N PRO A 52 -5.24 -11.36 -4.83
CA PRO A 52 -5.80 -11.56 -3.50
C PRO A 52 -5.15 -10.60 -2.51
N ASN A 53 -5.97 -9.84 -1.79
CA ASN A 53 -5.49 -8.87 -0.81
C ASN A 53 -6.44 -8.79 0.39
N VAL A 54 -5.91 -8.31 1.52
CA VAL A 54 -6.66 -8.07 2.75
C VAL A 54 -5.99 -6.94 3.51
N ALA A 55 -6.79 -6.08 4.14
CA ALA A 55 -6.32 -5.00 4.98
C ALA A 55 -6.60 -5.34 6.46
N PHE A 56 -5.60 -5.15 7.31
CA PHE A 56 -5.71 -5.35 8.76
C PHE A 56 -5.27 -4.09 9.50
N HIS A 57 -5.92 -3.80 10.61
CA HIS A 57 -5.43 -2.82 11.58
C HIS A 57 -4.57 -3.53 12.61
N LEU A 58 -3.32 -3.09 12.76
CA LEU A 58 -2.33 -3.71 13.63
C LEU A 58 -1.70 -2.66 14.55
N TYR A 59 -1.38 -3.08 15.76
CA TYR A 59 -0.54 -2.30 16.67
C TYR A 59 0.94 -2.50 16.31
N VAL A 60 1.76 -1.48 16.56
CA VAL A 60 3.19 -1.47 16.19
C VAL A 60 3.99 -2.60 16.85
N ASP A 61 3.56 -3.07 18.03
CA ASP A 61 4.17 -4.19 18.73
C ASP A 61 4.01 -5.55 18.01
N ARG A 62 3.11 -5.64 17.04
CA ARG A 62 2.91 -6.82 16.18
C ARG A 62 3.71 -6.77 14.88
N ILE A 63 4.54 -5.73 14.67
CA ILE A 63 5.29 -5.56 13.42
C ILE A 63 6.21 -6.74 13.12
N GLU A 64 6.71 -7.44 14.15
CA GLU A 64 7.56 -8.63 13.99
C GLU A 64 6.81 -9.85 13.42
N ASP A 65 5.48 -9.88 13.47
CA ASP A 65 4.66 -10.93 12.88
C ASP A 65 4.42 -10.71 11.38
N LEU A 66 4.79 -9.55 10.85
CA LEU A 66 4.57 -9.21 9.45
C LEU A 66 5.61 -9.89 8.54
N PRO A 67 5.26 -10.12 7.26
CA PRO A 67 6.23 -10.56 6.27
C PRO A 67 7.41 -9.58 6.15
N ASP A 68 8.51 -10.05 5.55
CA ASP A 68 9.68 -9.20 5.28
C ASP A 68 9.36 -8.00 4.38
N THR A 69 8.26 -8.05 3.62
CA THR A 69 7.83 -7.00 2.69
C THR A 69 6.32 -6.84 2.74
N PHE A 70 5.84 -5.62 2.95
CA PHE A 70 4.40 -5.34 2.99
C PHE A 70 4.10 -3.89 2.60
N VAL A 71 2.83 -3.61 2.34
CA VAL A 71 2.28 -2.27 2.16
C VAL A 71 1.52 -1.87 3.42
N VAL A 72 1.74 -0.66 3.91
CA VAL A 72 1.09 -0.14 5.11
C VAL A 72 0.53 1.25 4.86
N LEU A 73 -0.67 1.50 5.39
CA LEU A 73 -1.19 2.86 5.54
C LEU A 73 -0.73 3.40 6.89
N VAL A 74 0.20 4.34 6.87
CA VAL A 74 0.67 5.02 8.09
C VAL A 74 -0.35 6.07 8.46
N LEU A 75 -1.02 5.87 9.59
CA LEU A 75 -1.88 6.88 10.21
C LEU A 75 -0.99 7.89 10.93
N GLY A 76 -1.11 9.17 10.60
CA GLY A 76 -0.34 10.21 11.27
C GLY A 76 -0.62 10.24 12.78
N THR A 77 0.37 10.68 13.55
CA THR A 77 0.17 10.99 14.98
C THR A 77 -0.55 12.33 15.15
N GLU A 78 -0.99 12.64 16.37
CA GLU A 78 -1.68 13.90 16.73
C GLU A 78 -0.96 15.19 16.27
N LYS A 79 0.32 15.10 15.88
CA LYS A 79 1.10 16.18 15.26
C LYS A 79 1.33 15.89 13.77
N GLU A 80 0.32 16.23 12.98
CA GLU A 80 0.42 16.61 11.55
C GLU A 80 1.20 15.67 10.62
N THR A 81 0.67 14.48 10.36
CA THR A 81 0.95 13.81 9.10
C THR A 81 -0.36 13.32 8.49
N GLN A 82 -0.66 13.77 7.27
CA GLN A 82 -1.77 13.18 6.51
C GLN A 82 -1.48 11.69 6.32
N PRO A 83 -2.50 10.80 6.41
CA PRO A 83 -2.29 9.39 6.13
C PRO A 83 -1.63 9.21 4.77
N TYR A 84 -0.69 8.28 4.72
CA TYR A 84 0.00 7.92 3.49
C TYR A 84 0.30 6.43 3.43
N LEU A 85 0.25 5.89 2.22
CA LEU A 85 0.56 4.50 1.93
C LEU A 85 2.04 4.37 1.59
N SER A 86 2.71 3.40 2.20
CA SER A 86 4.13 3.13 2.01
C SER A 86 4.37 1.65 1.78
N TYR A 87 5.32 1.36 0.91
CA TYR A 87 5.95 0.05 0.82
C TYR A 87 7.08 -0.02 1.85
N VAL A 88 7.14 -1.12 2.60
CA VAL A 88 8.12 -1.36 3.67
C VAL A 88 8.84 -2.67 3.42
N ARG A 89 10.16 -2.69 3.64
CA ARG A 89 11.01 -3.88 3.58
C ARG A 89 11.86 -4.02 4.84
N LYS A 90 11.89 -5.24 5.40
CA LYS A 90 12.78 -5.63 6.48
C LYS A 90 14.19 -5.88 5.91
N LYS A 91 15.19 -5.20 6.47
CA LYS A 91 16.63 -5.43 6.25
C LYS A 91 17.33 -5.56 7.58
N GLN A 92 17.89 -6.74 7.87
CA GLN A 92 18.80 -6.97 9.01
C GLN A 92 18.28 -6.30 10.31
N ASP A 93 17.04 -6.64 10.68
CA ASP A 93 16.28 -6.14 11.84
C ASP A 93 15.78 -4.69 11.81
N HIS A 94 15.87 -4.00 10.67
CA HIS A 94 15.30 -2.67 10.48
C HIS A 94 14.24 -2.69 9.38
N TYR A 95 13.14 -1.95 9.59
CA TYR A 95 12.13 -1.69 8.57
C TYR A 95 12.48 -0.40 7.84
N ILE A 96 12.62 -0.47 6.52
CA ILE A 96 13.01 0.65 5.64
C ILE A 96 11.92 0.87 4.60
#